data_AF-A0A3C1DAT6-F1
#
_entry.id   AF-A0A3C1DAT6-F1
#
_cell.length_a   1.000
_cell.length_b   1.000
_cell.length_c   1.000
_cell.angle_alpha   90.00
_cell.angle_beta   90.00
_cell.angle_gamma   90.00
#
_symmetry.space_group_name_H-M   'P 1'
#
loop_
_entity.id
_entity.type
_entity.pdbx_description
1 polymer ?
#
loop_
_entity_poly.entity_id
_entity_poly.type
_entity_poly.pdbx_seq_one_letter_code
_entity_poly.pdbx_strand_id
1 'polypeptide(L)'
;MRERKNVVLLFSKVPETGLVKTRLSVLKDGMFPPETAAHLYHCMLFDVVEIICAALADLEARADADAAGASAGAGAAGAGAGAAGATGAGAGAADATGAGAGAAGAGAGAAGATGAGAGAAGATGAGAGAAGAGVKDTYELVISTTPASNVEVMRKLFEDAGEWPRPITFIADEGADFDEHYNHAFQQCWDRGADCILSMGADMPALTKADVRFGFEQLHRLCNMPDGGIVLAPDQEMGVSVIGWTRETDFSHTGVFYNREGLTVLPAYIHKASNAGLPALWLPPIPDVDTMADFFHNVTLVHALAYCAGSDDICPPWRTAKAFAELGFREVRVAPNDLRDPRNHIDTPQQ
;
A
#
# COMPACT_ATOMS: atom_id res chain seq x y z
N MET A 1 27.78 -10.15 -0.23
CA MET A 1 26.53 -9.37 -0.13
C MET A 1 25.44 -10.35 0.24
N ARG A 2 24.72 -10.14 1.34
CA ARG A 2 23.57 -10.98 1.71
C ARG A 2 22.42 -10.65 0.78
N GLU A 3 21.77 -11.64 0.21
CA GLU A 3 20.54 -11.42 -0.54
C GLU A 3 19.35 -11.38 0.43
N ARG A 4 18.43 -10.43 0.24
CA ARG A 4 17.15 -10.37 0.93
C ARG A 4 16.04 -10.57 -0.09
N LYS A 5 15.28 -11.65 0.06
CA LYS A 5 14.20 -12.04 -0.84
C LYS A 5 12.87 -11.47 -0.36
N ASN A 6 12.35 -10.51 -1.09
CA ASN A 6 11.11 -9.82 -0.83
C ASN A 6 9.99 -10.41 -1.69
N VAL A 7 8.82 -10.70 -1.10
CA VAL A 7 7.69 -11.28 -1.81
C VAL A 7 6.48 -10.37 -1.69
N VAL A 8 5.85 -10.04 -2.81
CA VAL A 8 4.44 -9.64 -2.83
C VAL A 8 3.59 -10.89 -2.97
N LEU A 9 2.72 -11.13 -2.00
CA LEU A 9 1.77 -12.25 -2.00
C LEU A 9 0.36 -11.73 -2.26
N LEU A 10 -0.07 -11.85 -3.51
CA LEU A 10 -1.40 -11.44 -3.95
C LEU A 10 -2.39 -12.59 -3.75
N PHE A 11 -3.38 -12.40 -2.89
CA PHE A 11 -4.48 -13.35 -2.71
C PHE A 11 -5.58 -13.06 -3.74
N SER A 12 -5.91 -14.04 -4.57
CA SER A 12 -6.86 -13.84 -5.66
C SER A 12 -7.68 -15.09 -5.99
N LYS A 13 -8.87 -14.87 -6.56
CA LYS A 13 -9.74 -15.92 -7.12
C LYS A 13 -9.73 -15.83 -8.63
N VAL A 14 -9.97 -16.93 -9.32
CA VAL A 14 -10.22 -16.88 -10.77
C VAL A 14 -11.45 -15.97 -11.02
N PRO A 15 -11.39 -15.00 -11.95
CA PRO A 15 -12.51 -14.12 -12.30
C PRO A 15 -13.68 -14.85 -12.98
N GLU A 16 -14.32 -15.76 -12.27
CA GLU A 16 -15.43 -16.56 -12.76
C GLU A 16 -16.78 -15.91 -12.43
N THR A 17 -17.66 -15.89 -13.43
CA THR A 17 -19.00 -15.30 -13.33
C THR A 17 -19.78 -15.91 -12.17
N GLY A 18 -20.29 -15.05 -11.28
CA GLY A 18 -21.07 -15.47 -10.12
C GLY A 18 -20.27 -15.98 -8.93
N LEU A 19 -18.94 -16.13 -9.05
CA LEU A 19 -18.07 -16.58 -7.94
C LEU A 19 -17.26 -15.44 -7.32
N VAL A 20 -16.99 -14.38 -8.09
CA VAL A 20 -16.29 -13.18 -7.61
C VAL A 20 -17.22 -11.96 -7.58
N LYS A 21 -16.92 -11.02 -6.68
CA LYS A 21 -17.64 -9.73 -6.55
C LYS A 21 -19.16 -9.85 -6.58
N THR A 22 -19.67 -10.90 -5.92
CA THR A 22 -21.12 -11.20 -5.86
C THR A 22 -21.93 -10.06 -5.26
N ARG A 23 -21.32 -9.26 -4.36
CA ARG A 23 -21.92 -8.06 -3.74
C ARG A 23 -22.01 -6.84 -4.68
N LEU A 24 -21.26 -6.83 -5.78
CA LEU A 24 -21.44 -5.85 -6.85
C LEU A 24 -22.54 -6.27 -7.83
N SER A 25 -22.98 -7.52 -7.76
CA SER A 25 -23.96 -8.11 -8.68
C SER A 25 -25.36 -8.22 -8.09
N VAL A 26 -26.33 -8.41 -8.98
CA VAL A 26 -27.74 -8.69 -8.64
C VAL A 26 -27.95 -10.03 -7.90
N LEU A 27 -26.92 -10.87 -7.74
CA LEU A 27 -26.99 -12.07 -6.90
C LEU A 27 -27.08 -11.75 -5.41
N LYS A 28 -26.65 -10.54 -5.01
CA LYS A 28 -26.73 -10.06 -3.63
C LYS A 28 -27.34 -8.66 -3.59
N ASP A 29 -26.55 -7.66 -3.20
CA ASP A 29 -26.95 -6.27 -2.93
C ASP A 29 -26.53 -5.29 -4.04
N GLY A 30 -25.92 -5.78 -5.10
CA GLY A 30 -25.39 -4.96 -6.18
C GLY A 30 -26.34 -4.75 -7.37
N MET A 31 -25.88 -3.99 -8.36
CA MET A 31 -26.67 -3.65 -9.55
C MET A 31 -26.20 -4.32 -10.84
N PHE A 32 -25.00 -4.90 -10.84
CA PHE A 32 -24.43 -5.43 -12.08
C PHE A 32 -24.93 -6.84 -12.39
N PRO A 33 -25.04 -7.20 -13.68
CA PRO A 33 -25.03 -8.61 -14.07
C PRO A 33 -23.77 -9.30 -13.52
N PRO A 34 -23.85 -10.59 -13.13
CA PRO A 34 -22.70 -11.33 -12.61
C PRO A 34 -21.48 -11.32 -13.53
N GLU A 35 -21.69 -11.31 -14.85
CA GLU A 35 -20.66 -11.24 -15.87
C GLU A 35 -19.91 -9.90 -15.80
N THR A 36 -20.65 -8.80 -15.60
CA THR A 36 -20.08 -7.46 -15.46
C THR A 36 -19.27 -7.35 -14.16
N ALA A 37 -19.77 -7.89 -13.04
CA ALA A 37 -19.02 -7.88 -11.78
C ALA A 37 -17.71 -8.69 -11.88
N ALA A 38 -17.75 -9.86 -12.53
CA ALA A 38 -16.55 -10.66 -12.78
C ALA A 38 -15.57 -9.99 -13.74
N HIS A 39 -16.08 -9.33 -14.79
CA HIS A 39 -15.24 -8.55 -15.71
C HIS A 39 -14.54 -7.38 -15.00
N LEU A 40 -15.24 -6.65 -14.15
CA LEU A 40 -14.65 -5.58 -13.34
C LEU A 40 -13.54 -6.12 -12.43
N TYR A 41 -13.77 -7.26 -11.77
CA TYR A 41 -12.74 -7.91 -10.95
C TYR A 41 -11.51 -8.32 -11.76
N HIS A 42 -11.71 -8.87 -12.97
CA HIS A 42 -10.62 -9.19 -13.88
C HIS A 42 -9.79 -7.94 -14.23
N CYS A 43 -10.44 -6.82 -14.56
CA CYS A 43 -9.74 -5.56 -14.81
C CYS A 43 -8.91 -5.10 -13.61
N MET A 44 -9.48 -5.13 -12.41
CA MET A 44 -8.79 -4.75 -11.17
C MET A 44 -7.58 -5.65 -10.90
N LEU A 45 -7.75 -6.97 -11.03
CA LEU A 45 -6.67 -7.95 -10.84
C LEU A 45 -5.47 -7.64 -11.75
N PHE A 46 -5.73 -7.39 -13.04
CA PHE A 46 -4.65 -7.14 -13.99
C PHE A 46 -3.96 -5.80 -13.73
N ASP A 47 -4.72 -4.75 -13.44
CA ASP A 47 -4.15 -3.44 -13.12
C ASP A 47 -3.31 -3.50 -11.82
N VAL A 48 -3.80 -4.15 -10.77
CA VAL A 48 -3.05 -4.33 -9.50
C VAL A 48 -1.75 -5.07 -9.76
N VAL A 49 -1.75 -6.14 -10.58
CA VAL A 49 -0.52 -6.87 -10.93
C VAL A 49 0.45 -5.98 -11.71
N GLU A 50 0.00 -5.19 -12.68
CA GLU A 50 0.88 -4.27 -13.42
C GLU A 50 1.48 -3.20 -12.51
N ILE A 51 0.67 -2.64 -11.60
CA ILE A 51 1.12 -1.64 -10.62
C ILE A 51 2.18 -2.23 -9.69
N ILE A 52 1.97 -3.45 -9.19
CA ILE A 52 2.97 -4.18 -8.41
C ILE A 52 4.25 -4.38 -9.22
N CYS A 53 4.14 -4.87 -10.47
CA CYS A 53 5.31 -5.09 -11.33
C CYS A 53 6.13 -3.80 -11.52
N ALA A 54 5.45 -2.68 -11.77
CA ALA A 54 6.10 -1.38 -11.93
C ALA A 54 6.76 -0.90 -10.62
N ALA A 55 6.11 -1.11 -9.48
CA ALA A 55 6.68 -0.77 -8.17
C ALA A 55 7.95 -1.58 -7.85
N LEU A 56 7.95 -2.88 -8.17
CA LEU A 56 9.10 -3.75 -7.95
C LEU A 56 10.27 -3.37 -8.86
N ALA A 57 10.00 -3.03 -10.14
CA ALA A 57 11.02 -2.53 -11.05
C ALA A 57 11.66 -1.22 -10.54
N ASP A 58 10.86 -0.31 -9.97
CA ASP A 58 11.37 0.92 -9.35
C ASP A 58 12.29 0.62 -8.15
N LEU A 59 11.94 -0.36 -7.31
CA LEU A 59 12.76 -0.75 -6.16
C LEU A 59 14.09 -1.36 -6.59
N GLU A 60 14.08 -2.22 -7.62
CA GLU A 60 15.28 -2.81 -8.19
C GLU A 60 16.19 -1.74 -8.82
N ALA A 61 15.63 -0.81 -9.60
CA ALA A 61 16.37 0.29 -10.21
C ALA A 61 17.00 1.24 -9.17
N ARG A 62 16.31 1.52 -8.06
CA ARG A 62 16.86 2.31 -6.94
C ARG A 62 18.04 1.59 -6.28
N ALA A 63 17.90 0.30 -6.01
CA ALA A 63 18.96 -0.50 -5.40
C ALA A 63 20.22 -0.55 -6.29
N ASP A 64 20.05 -0.68 -7.61
CA ASP A 64 21.14 -0.66 -8.57
C ASP A 64 21.84 0.70 -8.64
N ALA A 65 21.07 1.80 -8.61
CA ALA A 65 21.60 3.16 -8.59
C ALA A 65 22.41 3.43 -7.31
N ASP A 66 21.93 3.00 -6.15
CA ASP A 66 22.63 3.13 -4.87
C ASP A 66 23.94 2.32 -4.86
N ALA A 67 23.91 1.09 -5.40
CA ALA A 67 25.11 0.26 -5.54
C ALA A 67 26.16 0.90 -6.48
N ALA A 68 25.71 1.47 -7.60
CA ALA A 68 26.59 2.18 -8.53
C ALA A 68 27.20 3.45 -7.88
N GLY A 69 26.39 4.26 -7.19
CA GLY A 69 26.84 5.45 -6.48
C GLY A 69 27.86 5.15 -5.37
N ALA A 70 27.62 4.08 -4.59
CA ALA A 70 28.56 3.61 -3.57
C ALA A 70 29.92 3.17 -4.17
N SER A 71 29.90 2.49 -5.32
CA SER A 71 31.11 2.07 -6.03
C SER A 71 31.94 3.25 -6.57
N ALA A 72 31.26 4.30 -7.06
CA ALA A 72 31.92 5.53 -7.54
C ALA A 72 32.52 6.36 -6.39
N GLY A 73 31.82 6.46 -5.25
CA GLY A 73 32.31 7.14 -4.05
C GLY A 73 33.52 6.46 -3.41
N ALA A 74 33.56 5.12 -3.42
CA ALA A 74 34.72 4.35 -2.96
C ALA A 74 35.95 4.54 -3.87
N GLY A 75 35.76 4.73 -5.17
CA GLY A 75 36.84 5.03 -6.13
C GLY A 75 37.45 6.42 -5.95
N ALA A 76 36.67 7.41 -5.48
CA ALA A 76 37.15 8.77 -5.23
C ALA A 76 37.90 8.91 -3.88
N ALA A 77 37.55 8.11 -2.87
CA ALA A 77 38.23 8.11 -1.56
C ALA A 77 39.65 7.48 -1.60
N GLY A 78 40.04 6.83 -2.70
CA GLY A 78 41.37 6.26 -2.91
C GLY A 78 42.43 7.23 -3.42
N ALA A 79 42.09 8.48 -3.73
CA ALA A 79 43.01 9.47 -4.29
C ALA A 79 42.93 10.80 -3.53
N GLY A 80 43.62 10.93 -2.39
CA GLY A 80 43.69 12.22 -1.70
C GLY A 80 44.24 12.21 -0.27
N ALA A 81 45.41 11.63 -0.03
CA ALA A 81 46.19 11.95 1.15
C ALA A 81 47.18 13.08 0.79
N GLY A 82 46.79 14.33 1.05
CA GLY A 82 47.60 15.52 0.84
C GLY A 82 47.15 16.65 1.78
N ALA A 83 48.03 17.03 2.70
CA ALA A 83 47.78 17.84 3.88
C ALA A 83 47.66 19.37 3.62
N ALA A 84 47.36 20.07 4.74
CA ALA A 84 47.36 21.52 5.00
C ALA A 84 46.05 22.25 4.60
N GLY A 85 45.35 22.98 5.47
CA GLY A 85 45.74 23.71 6.67
C GLY A 85 45.64 25.21 6.39
N ALA A 86 44.59 25.88 6.84
CA ALA A 86 44.58 27.34 7.10
C ALA A 86 43.27 27.81 7.73
N THR A 87 43.44 28.53 8.83
CA THR A 87 42.52 29.40 9.55
C THR A 87 42.03 30.59 8.71
N GLY A 88 40.83 31.11 9.00
CA GLY A 88 40.40 32.41 8.51
C GLY A 88 39.05 32.86 9.07
N ALA A 89 39.11 33.69 10.13
CA ALA A 89 38.01 34.52 10.59
C ALA A 89 37.85 35.75 9.68
N GLY A 90 36.65 36.30 9.54
CA GLY A 90 36.47 37.60 8.87
C GLY A 90 35.00 37.98 8.65
N ALA A 91 34.58 39.03 9.34
CA ALA A 91 33.24 39.61 9.39
C ALA A 91 32.82 40.38 8.12
N GLY A 92 31.53 40.73 8.03
CA GLY A 92 31.04 41.78 7.13
C GLY A 92 29.52 41.87 7.07
N ALA A 93 28.95 42.80 7.85
CA ALA A 93 27.54 43.18 7.84
C ALA A 93 27.27 44.35 6.87
N ALA A 94 26.06 44.40 6.29
CA ALA A 94 25.19 45.57 6.02
C ALA A 94 24.16 45.16 4.93
N ASP A 95 22.88 45.00 5.23
CA ASP A 95 21.81 45.99 5.51
C ASP A 95 21.05 46.39 4.23
N ALA A 96 19.72 46.18 4.24
CA ALA A 96 18.68 47.09 3.74
C ALA A 96 17.29 46.41 3.64
N THR A 97 16.47 46.65 4.67
CA THR A 97 15.09 47.20 4.63
C THR A 97 13.91 46.50 3.94
N GLY A 98 12.81 46.39 4.70
CA GLY A 98 11.41 46.34 4.24
C GLY A 98 10.47 45.62 5.24
N ALA A 99 10.05 46.26 6.34
CA ALA A 99 8.66 46.73 6.63
C ALA A 99 7.53 45.70 6.35
N GLY A 100 6.58 45.34 7.24
CA GLY A 100 6.15 45.88 8.54
C GLY A 100 5.29 44.82 9.29
N ALA A 101 5.29 44.86 10.63
CA ALA A 101 4.16 45.16 11.52
C ALA A 101 2.94 44.19 11.40
N GLY A 102 2.43 43.52 12.44
CA GLY A 102 2.72 43.55 13.87
C GLY A 102 1.84 42.56 14.66
N ALA A 103 2.36 42.18 15.84
CA ALA A 103 1.76 41.62 17.08
C ALA A 103 0.33 41.03 17.02
N ALA A 104 0.07 39.74 17.31
CA ALA A 104 0.33 38.97 18.54
C ALA A 104 -0.31 39.57 19.81
N GLY A 105 -1.43 38.96 20.23
CA GLY A 105 -2.03 39.12 21.54
C GLY A 105 -2.41 37.75 22.09
N ALA A 106 -1.79 37.36 23.19
CA ALA A 106 -2.00 36.11 23.90
C ALA A 106 -3.26 36.13 24.77
N GLY A 107 -3.86 34.96 24.99
CA GLY A 107 -4.92 34.76 25.97
C GLY A 107 -5.19 33.26 26.20
N ALA A 108 -4.76 32.76 27.36
CA ALA A 108 -4.94 31.39 27.82
C ALA A 108 -6.35 31.13 28.39
N GLY A 109 -6.83 29.88 28.39
CA GLY A 109 -7.96 29.46 29.25
C GLY A 109 -8.75 28.21 28.86
N ALA A 110 -8.26 27.04 29.28
CA ALA A 110 -8.95 25.85 29.80
C ALA A 110 -10.15 25.17 29.07
N ALA A 111 -9.88 23.91 28.68
CA ALA A 111 -10.58 22.65 29.00
C ALA A 111 -11.93 22.27 28.35
N GLY A 112 -11.92 21.15 27.60
CA GLY A 112 -13.12 20.33 27.36
C GLY A 112 -13.03 19.34 26.20
N ALA A 113 -12.64 18.08 26.49
CA ALA A 113 -12.96 16.83 25.77
C ALA A 113 -12.54 16.63 24.29
N THR A 114 -11.46 15.84 24.18
CA THR A 114 -10.99 14.93 23.12
C THR A 114 -11.94 14.58 21.95
N GLY A 115 -11.55 15.02 20.75
CA GLY A 115 -11.93 14.43 19.47
C GLY A 115 -10.68 14.24 18.62
N ALA A 116 -10.36 12.98 18.29
CA ALA A 116 -9.20 12.62 17.48
C ALA A 116 -9.41 13.07 16.02
N GLY A 117 -8.84 14.21 15.67
CA GLY A 117 -8.73 14.68 14.29
C GLY A 117 -7.58 13.95 13.59
N ALA A 118 -7.92 13.18 12.56
CA ALA A 118 -6.96 12.67 11.58
C ALA A 118 -6.34 13.85 10.83
N GLY A 119 -5.23 14.36 11.36
CA GLY A 119 -4.37 15.29 10.66
C GLY A 119 -3.47 14.52 9.71
N ALA A 120 -3.66 14.76 8.41
CA ALA A 120 -2.73 14.35 7.37
C ALA A 120 -1.33 14.89 7.70
N ALA A 121 -0.48 14.02 8.26
CA ALA A 121 0.93 14.31 8.44
C ALA A 121 1.60 14.17 7.07
N GLY A 122 1.96 15.32 6.49
CA GLY A 122 2.89 15.36 5.37
C GLY A 122 4.18 14.65 5.76
N ALA A 123 4.44 13.51 5.13
CA ALA A 123 5.68 12.79 5.23
C ALA A 123 6.76 13.50 4.40
N THR A 124 7.20 14.67 4.85
CA THR A 124 8.47 15.26 4.41
C THR A 124 9.51 14.92 5.47
N GLY A 125 10.17 13.79 5.26
CA GLY A 125 11.21 13.29 6.13
C GLY A 125 11.85 12.07 5.49
N ALA A 126 12.63 12.30 4.45
CA ALA A 126 13.55 11.32 3.89
C ALA A 126 14.56 10.92 4.98
N GLY A 127 14.20 9.93 5.79
CA GLY A 127 15.16 9.08 6.43
C GLY A 127 15.74 8.22 5.33
N ALA A 128 16.92 8.59 4.83
CA ALA A 128 17.78 7.66 4.11
C ALA A 128 17.90 6.43 5.02
N GLY A 129 17.11 5.39 4.74
CA GLY A 129 17.37 4.07 5.28
C GLY A 129 18.81 3.80 4.92
N ALA A 130 19.65 3.61 5.91
CA ALA A 130 20.99 3.12 5.67
C ALA A 130 20.78 1.80 4.93
N ALA A 131 20.94 1.83 3.60
CA ALA A 131 21.14 0.65 2.79
C ALA A 131 22.26 -0.08 3.53
N GLY A 132 21.91 -1.14 4.23
CA GLY A 132 22.87 -1.88 5.03
C GLY A 132 23.95 -2.29 4.06
N ALA A 133 25.12 -1.64 4.15
CA ALA A 133 26.18 -1.77 3.16
C ALA A 133 26.54 -3.25 3.08
N GLY A 134 25.99 -3.95 2.07
CA GLY A 134 26.09 -5.40 1.96
C GLY A 134 24.78 -6.20 1.80
N VAL A 135 23.59 -5.60 1.72
CA VAL A 135 22.35 -6.33 1.36
C VAL A 135 21.94 -6.03 -0.09
N LYS A 136 21.63 -7.07 -0.87
CA LYS A 136 21.01 -6.97 -2.19
C LYS A 136 19.56 -7.42 -2.10
N ASP A 137 18.63 -6.55 -2.47
CA ASP A 137 17.22 -6.89 -2.52
C ASP A 137 16.86 -7.58 -3.84
N THR A 138 16.09 -8.66 -3.74
CA THR A 138 15.38 -9.27 -4.87
C THR A 138 13.90 -9.34 -4.57
N TYR A 139 13.06 -9.22 -5.59
CA TYR A 139 11.62 -9.16 -5.43
C TYR A 139 10.95 -10.29 -6.20
N GLU A 140 9.85 -10.80 -5.68
CA GLU A 140 9.05 -11.84 -6.32
C GLU A 140 7.56 -11.47 -6.22
N LEU A 141 6.81 -11.70 -7.29
CA LEU A 141 5.36 -11.62 -7.28
C LEU A 141 4.80 -13.05 -7.27
N VAL A 142 4.02 -13.35 -6.25
CA VAL A 142 3.31 -14.62 -6.06
C VAL A 142 1.81 -14.34 -6.07
N ILE A 143 1.05 -15.06 -6.89
CA ILE A 143 -0.41 -15.08 -6.86
C ILE A 143 -0.85 -16.39 -6.22
N SER A 144 -1.52 -16.29 -5.07
CA SER A 144 -2.18 -17.42 -4.42
C SER A 144 -3.62 -17.52 -4.89
N THR A 145 -4.04 -18.72 -5.25
CA THR A 145 -5.44 -19.00 -5.58
C THR A 145 -5.86 -20.38 -5.09
N THR A 146 -7.16 -20.58 -4.91
CA THR A 146 -7.72 -21.82 -4.40
C THR A 146 -9.01 -22.17 -5.13
N PRO A 147 -9.37 -23.47 -5.26
CA PRO A 147 -8.57 -24.66 -4.95
C PRO A 147 -7.37 -24.87 -5.90
N ALA A 148 -6.55 -25.88 -5.64
CA ALA A 148 -5.37 -26.20 -6.47
C ALA A 148 -5.67 -26.36 -7.97
N SER A 149 -6.88 -26.82 -8.34
CA SER A 149 -7.30 -26.90 -9.75
C SER A 149 -7.39 -25.53 -10.44
N ASN A 150 -7.51 -24.45 -9.68
CA ASN A 150 -7.58 -23.09 -10.22
C ASN A 150 -6.21 -22.50 -10.54
N VAL A 151 -5.11 -23.09 -10.07
CA VAL A 151 -3.75 -22.58 -10.34
C VAL A 151 -3.50 -22.51 -11.85
N GLU A 152 -3.87 -23.55 -12.58
CA GLU A 152 -3.61 -23.59 -14.02
C GLU A 152 -4.61 -22.79 -14.84
N VAL A 153 -5.82 -22.61 -14.33
CA VAL A 153 -6.79 -21.66 -14.90
C VAL A 153 -6.28 -20.23 -14.74
N MET A 154 -5.78 -19.88 -13.55
CA MET A 154 -5.19 -18.58 -13.28
C MET A 154 -3.93 -18.36 -14.11
N ARG A 155 -3.02 -19.33 -14.19
CA ARG A 155 -1.83 -19.24 -15.05
C ARG A 155 -2.22 -18.98 -16.50
N LYS A 156 -3.14 -19.78 -17.04
CA LYS A 156 -3.62 -19.63 -18.41
C LYS A 156 -4.27 -18.27 -18.65
N LEU A 157 -5.02 -17.74 -17.68
CA LEU A 157 -5.62 -16.41 -17.78
C LEU A 157 -4.56 -15.32 -18.00
N PHE A 158 -3.44 -15.39 -17.27
CA PHE A 158 -2.33 -14.44 -17.43
C PHE A 158 -1.55 -14.68 -18.73
N GLU A 159 -1.33 -15.94 -19.13
CA GLU A 159 -0.66 -16.28 -20.40
C GLU A 159 -1.46 -15.81 -21.62
N ASP A 160 -2.79 -16.00 -21.61
CA ASP A 160 -3.68 -15.57 -22.68
C ASP A 160 -3.75 -14.03 -22.80
N ALA A 161 -3.40 -13.30 -21.74
CA ALA A 161 -3.32 -11.84 -21.72
C ALA A 161 -2.03 -11.30 -22.36
N GLY A 162 -1.02 -12.14 -22.60
CA GLY A 162 0.24 -11.80 -23.25
C GLY A 162 1.45 -11.78 -22.31
N GLU A 163 2.48 -11.05 -22.72
CA GLU A 163 3.72 -10.94 -21.93
C GLU A 163 3.54 -9.99 -20.75
N TRP A 164 4.00 -10.42 -19.58
CA TRP A 164 4.00 -9.63 -18.35
C TRP A 164 5.40 -9.05 -18.08
N PRO A 165 5.50 -7.88 -17.41
CA PRO A 165 6.79 -7.21 -17.17
C PRO A 165 7.79 -8.04 -16.36
N ARG A 166 7.32 -9.09 -15.67
CA ARG A 166 8.15 -10.02 -14.91
C ARG A 166 7.48 -11.40 -14.78
N PRO A 167 8.24 -12.45 -14.42
CA PRO A 167 7.66 -13.74 -14.08
C PRO A 167 6.68 -13.65 -12.91
N ILE A 168 5.57 -14.36 -13.01
CA ILE A 168 4.56 -14.48 -11.96
C ILE A 168 4.55 -15.93 -11.47
N THR A 169 4.77 -16.11 -10.17
CA THR A 169 4.65 -17.41 -9.52
C THR A 169 3.20 -17.63 -9.12
N PHE A 170 2.62 -18.78 -9.46
CA PHE A 170 1.27 -19.17 -9.03
C PHE A 170 1.34 -20.31 -8.03
N ILE A 171 0.64 -20.19 -6.91
CA ILE A 171 0.57 -21.21 -5.86
C ILE A 171 -0.88 -21.54 -5.51
N ALA A 172 -1.09 -22.73 -4.92
CA ALA A 172 -2.37 -23.13 -4.36
C ALA A 172 -2.37 -22.93 -2.85
N ASP A 173 -3.32 -22.15 -2.31
CA ASP A 173 -3.57 -22.13 -0.87
C ASP A 173 -4.63 -23.17 -0.46
N GLU A 174 -4.51 -23.67 0.76
CA GLU A 174 -5.30 -24.76 1.31
C GLU A 174 -5.57 -24.48 2.79
N GLY A 175 -6.76 -24.84 3.26
CA GLY A 175 -7.18 -24.62 4.63
C GLY A 175 -8.66 -24.98 4.82
N ALA A 176 -9.06 -25.19 6.07
CA ALA A 176 -10.47 -25.36 6.43
C ALA A 176 -11.21 -24.00 6.47
N ASP A 177 -10.47 -22.91 6.68
CA ASP A 177 -10.98 -21.55 6.71
C ASP A 177 -9.97 -20.55 6.12
N PHE A 178 -10.38 -19.29 6.04
CA PHE A 178 -9.60 -18.23 5.39
C PHE A 178 -8.30 -17.89 6.14
N ASP A 179 -8.25 -18.06 7.47
CA ASP A 179 -7.02 -17.88 8.23
C ASP A 179 -6.00 -18.96 7.85
N GLU A 180 -6.45 -20.22 7.75
CA GLU A 180 -5.60 -21.34 7.33
C GLU A 180 -5.11 -21.20 5.88
N HIS A 181 -5.98 -20.76 4.96
CA HIS A 181 -5.58 -20.44 3.58
C HIS A 181 -4.46 -19.40 3.52
N TYR A 182 -4.61 -18.28 4.25
CA TYR A 182 -3.56 -17.25 4.35
C TYR A 182 -2.26 -17.78 4.95
N ASN A 183 -2.35 -18.52 6.07
CA ASN A 183 -1.19 -19.11 6.71
C ASN A 183 -0.46 -20.10 5.79
N HIS A 184 -1.19 -20.93 5.03
CA HIS A 184 -0.59 -21.87 4.09
C HIS A 184 0.17 -21.17 2.97
N ALA A 185 -0.38 -20.09 2.39
CA ALA A 185 0.31 -19.32 1.36
C ALA A 185 1.57 -18.61 1.90
N PHE A 186 1.48 -18.02 3.10
CA PHE A 186 2.65 -17.42 3.76
C PHE A 186 3.73 -18.47 4.01
N GLN A 187 3.35 -19.66 4.51
CA GLN A 187 4.28 -20.75 4.75
C GLN A 187 4.99 -21.18 3.47
N GLN A 188 4.28 -21.30 2.34
CA GLN A 188 4.91 -21.60 1.05
C GLN A 188 5.93 -20.54 0.62
N CYS A 189 5.65 -19.25 0.86
CA CYS A 189 6.62 -18.18 0.61
C CYS A 189 7.85 -18.28 1.54
N TRP A 190 7.66 -18.64 2.82
CA TRP A 190 8.75 -18.90 3.76
C TRP A 190 9.58 -20.13 3.36
N ASP A 191 8.96 -21.22 2.94
CA ASP A 191 9.67 -22.43 2.50
C ASP A 191 10.50 -22.15 1.24
N ARG A 192 10.07 -21.19 0.42
CA ARG A 192 10.77 -20.69 -0.76
C ARG A 192 11.80 -19.60 -0.47
N GLY A 193 12.14 -19.36 0.79
CA GLY A 193 13.25 -18.50 1.20
C GLY A 193 12.93 -17.00 1.30
N ALA A 194 11.67 -16.58 1.36
CA ALA A 194 11.33 -15.16 1.54
C ALA A 194 11.84 -14.61 2.89
N ASP A 195 12.40 -13.42 2.93
CA ASP A 195 12.75 -12.69 4.15
C ASP A 195 11.64 -11.73 4.58
N CYS A 196 10.87 -11.22 3.62
CA CYS A 196 9.78 -10.26 3.81
C CYS A 196 8.61 -10.65 2.92
N ILE A 197 7.40 -10.65 3.48
CA ILE A 197 6.15 -10.78 2.70
C ILE A 197 5.32 -9.52 2.90
N LEU A 198 4.88 -8.93 1.79
CA LEU A 198 3.84 -7.93 1.72
C LEU A 198 2.63 -8.56 1.02
N SER A 199 1.55 -8.80 1.74
CA SER A 199 0.35 -9.48 1.25
C SER A 199 -0.81 -8.51 1.08
N MET A 200 -1.61 -8.75 0.03
CA MET A 200 -2.78 -7.92 -0.29
C MET A 200 -3.78 -8.65 -1.20
N GLY A 201 -4.98 -8.09 -1.33
CA GLY A 201 -6.00 -8.48 -2.30
C GLY A 201 -5.76 -7.92 -3.71
N ALA A 202 -6.58 -8.32 -4.68
CA ALA A 202 -6.44 -7.95 -6.11
C ALA A 202 -7.50 -6.94 -6.62
N ASP A 203 -8.28 -6.38 -5.71
CA ASP A 203 -9.50 -5.60 -5.91
C ASP A 203 -9.37 -4.17 -5.42
N MET A 204 -8.15 -3.65 -5.40
CA MET A 204 -7.81 -2.29 -5.01
C MET A 204 -7.31 -1.50 -6.22
N PRO A 205 -8.20 -1.04 -7.12
CA PRO A 205 -7.77 -0.27 -8.28
C PRO A 205 -7.18 1.09 -7.89
N ALA A 206 -7.36 1.54 -6.64
CA ALA A 206 -6.72 2.73 -6.09
C ALA A 206 -5.27 2.51 -5.61
N LEU A 207 -4.75 1.27 -5.63
CA LEU A 207 -3.36 0.98 -5.25
C LEU A 207 -2.39 1.77 -6.14
N THR A 208 -1.32 2.31 -5.57
CA THR A 208 -0.26 2.99 -6.32
C THR A 208 1.10 2.29 -6.17
N LYS A 209 2.04 2.63 -7.06
CA LYS A 209 3.43 2.19 -6.92
C LYS A 209 4.04 2.66 -5.59
N ALA A 210 3.67 3.87 -5.16
CA ALA A 210 4.19 4.44 -3.92
C ALA A 210 3.80 3.60 -2.71
N ASP A 211 2.58 3.04 -2.69
CA ASP A 211 2.10 2.20 -1.59
C ASP A 211 2.91 0.91 -1.46
N VAL A 212 3.16 0.22 -2.58
CA VAL A 212 3.96 -1.02 -2.60
C VAL A 212 5.41 -0.74 -2.20
N ARG A 213 6.01 0.34 -2.75
CA ARG A 213 7.37 0.76 -2.40
C ARG A 213 7.48 1.06 -0.90
N PHE A 214 6.55 1.85 -0.38
CA PHE A 214 6.53 2.24 1.04
C PHE A 214 6.32 1.04 1.96
N GLY A 215 5.49 0.06 1.56
CA GLY A 215 5.32 -1.20 2.28
C GLY A 215 6.63 -1.95 2.47
N PHE A 216 7.44 -2.10 1.42
CA PHE A 216 8.77 -2.73 1.54
C PHE A 216 9.75 -1.87 2.33
N GLU A 217 9.77 -0.55 2.15
CA GLU A 217 10.59 0.35 2.96
C GLU A 217 10.31 0.16 4.47
N GLN A 218 9.04 0.02 4.87
CA GLN A 218 8.69 -0.27 6.27
C GLN A 218 9.10 -1.68 6.71
N LEU A 219 8.88 -2.71 5.89
CA LEU A 219 9.34 -4.08 6.19
C LEU A 219 10.86 -4.15 6.36
N HIS A 220 11.61 -3.38 5.57
CA HIS A 220 13.06 -3.32 5.65
C HIS A 220 13.55 -2.68 6.94
N ARG A 221 12.80 -1.75 7.52
CA ARG A 221 13.08 -1.21 8.86
C ARG A 221 12.90 -2.27 9.94
N LEU A 222 11.88 -3.11 9.80
CA LEU A 222 11.58 -4.20 10.73
C LEU A 222 12.61 -5.33 10.68
N CYS A 223 13.30 -5.53 9.55
CA CYS A 223 14.40 -6.50 9.46
C CYS A 223 15.56 -6.24 10.45
N ASN A 224 15.66 -5.02 10.99
CA ASN A 224 16.70 -4.67 11.96
C ASN A 224 16.22 -4.79 13.43
N MET A 225 14.97 -5.24 13.64
CA MET A 225 14.40 -5.46 14.97
C MET A 225 14.57 -6.93 15.37
N PRO A 226 14.93 -7.25 16.63
CA PRO A 226 15.20 -8.63 17.06
C PRO A 226 14.05 -9.60 16.79
N ASP A 227 12.81 -9.17 17.05
CA ASP A 227 11.59 -9.99 16.92
C ASP A 227 10.78 -9.63 15.66
N GLY A 228 11.38 -8.85 14.74
CA GLY A 228 10.70 -8.33 13.57
C GLY A 228 9.56 -7.38 13.92
N GLY A 229 8.44 -7.53 13.20
CA GLY A 229 7.21 -6.77 13.38
C GLY A 229 6.26 -6.90 12.19
N ILE A 230 5.19 -6.12 12.19
CA ILE A 230 4.20 -6.08 11.12
C ILE A 230 4.08 -4.69 10.47
N VAL A 231 3.65 -4.66 9.22
CA VAL A 231 3.16 -3.47 8.52
C VAL A 231 1.71 -3.69 8.13
N LEU A 232 0.86 -2.66 8.16
CA LEU A 232 -0.54 -2.79 7.73
C LEU A 232 -1.09 -1.51 7.12
N ALA A 233 -1.97 -1.66 6.13
CA ALA A 233 -2.83 -0.63 5.57
C ALA A 233 -4.29 -0.98 5.90
N PRO A 234 -5.04 -0.09 6.55
CA PRO A 234 -6.47 -0.28 6.73
C PRO A 234 -7.25 -0.22 5.41
N ASP A 235 -8.39 -0.89 5.39
CA ASP A 235 -9.48 -0.62 4.44
C ASP A 235 -10.61 0.20 5.09
N GLN A 236 -11.61 0.56 4.28
CA GLN A 236 -12.77 1.34 4.68
C GLN A 236 -13.86 0.52 5.40
N GLU A 237 -13.75 -0.80 5.44
CA GLU A 237 -14.70 -1.77 6.01
C GLU A 237 -14.18 -2.43 7.29
N MET A 238 -13.31 -1.71 8.03
CA MET A 238 -12.75 -2.11 9.34
C MET A 238 -11.77 -3.30 9.29
N GLY A 239 -11.23 -3.60 8.11
CA GLY A 239 -10.20 -4.61 7.88
C GLY A 239 -8.86 -4.02 7.45
N VAL A 240 -8.09 -4.85 6.76
CA VAL A 240 -6.79 -4.48 6.19
C VAL A 240 -6.76 -4.85 4.72
N SER A 241 -6.33 -3.91 3.90
CA SER A 241 -6.13 -4.10 2.46
C SER A 241 -4.72 -4.58 2.14
N VAL A 242 -3.74 -4.21 2.98
CA VAL A 242 -2.35 -4.68 2.92
C VAL A 242 -1.89 -5.09 4.32
N ILE A 243 -1.20 -6.22 4.42
CA ILE A 243 -0.57 -6.72 5.64
C ILE A 243 0.77 -7.36 5.29
N GLY A 244 1.80 -7.18 6.10
CA GLY A 244 3.07 -7.83 5.85
C GLY A 244 3.92 -7.95 7.09
N TRP A 245 4.88 -8.87 7.06
CA TRP A 245 5.88 -9.02 8.12
C TRP A 245 7.14 -9.69 7.62
N THR A 246 8.18 -9.65 8.47
CA THR A 246 9.47 -10.29 8.24
C THR A 246 9.46 -11.74 8.68
N ARG A 247 10.31 -12.58 8.11
CA ARG A 247 10.45 -14.01 8.46
C ARG A 247 10.60 -14.27 9.97
N GLU A 248 11.35 -13.42 10.66
CA GLU A 248 11.64 -13.59 12.09
C GLU A 248 10.46 -13.19 13.00
N THR A 249 9.40 -12.59 12.44
CA THR A 249 8.21 -12.24 13.21
C THR A 249 7.38 -13.50 13.49
N ASP A 250 7.28 -13.91 14.76
CA ASP A 250 6.37 -14.99 15.18
C ASP A 250 4.91 -14.50 15.14
N PHE A 251 4.29 -14.65 13.96
CA PHE A 251 2.97 -14.11 13.67
C PHE A 251 2.18 -14.98 12.70
N SER A 252 0.85 -14.90 12.78
CA SER A 252 -0.05 -15.67 11.93
C SER A 252 -1.41 -14.99 11.75
N HIS A 253 -2.19 -15.49 10.80
CA HIS A 253 -3.56 -15.06 10.55
C HIS A 253 -4.58 -15.73 11.47
N THR A 254 -4.19 -16.71 12.29
CA THR A 254 -5.12 -17.48 13.13
C THR A 254 -5.88 -16.57 14.10
N GLY A 255 -7.21 -16.61 14.04
CA GLY A 255 -8.10 -15.79 14.87
C GLY A 255 -8.32 -14.37 14.34
N VAL A 256 -7.98 -14.09 13.08
CA VAL A 256 -8.12 -12.76 12.47
C VAL A 256 -9.44 -12.64 11.72
N PHE A 257 -9.65 -13.44 10.66
CA PHE A 257 -10.82 -13.29 9.78
C PHE A 257 -12.04 -14.02 10.34
N TYR A 258 -11.84 -15.09 11.09
CA TYR A 258 -12.91 -15.83 11.78
C TYR A 258 -12.82 -15.69 13.30
N ASN A 259 -12.70 -14.45 13.77
CA ASN A 259 -12.70 -14.15 15.19
C ASN A 259 -14.07 -14.40 15.83
N ARG A 260 -14.13 -15.35 16.78
CA ARG A 260 -15.37 -15.74 17.47
C ARG A 260 -15.88 -14.73 18.51
N GLU A 261 -15.06 -13.74 18.86
CA GLU A 261 -15.38 -12.67 19.80
C GLU A 261 -16.05 -11.47 19.09
N GLY A 262 -16.19 -11.52 17.76
CA GLY A 262 -16.82 -10.46 16.96
C GLY A 262 -15.90 -9.28 16.66
N LEU A 263 -14.60 -9.43 16.90
CA LEU A 263 -13.60 -8.42 16.58
C LEU A 263 -13.43 -8.30 15.06
N THR A 264 -13.38 -7.07 14.54
CA THR A 264 -13.07 -6.84 13.12
C THR A 264 -11.59 -7.09 12.83
N VAL A 265 -11.24 -7.25 11.55
CA VAL A 265 -9.91 -7.73 11.10
C VAL A 265 -8.78 -6.80 11.53
N LEU A 266 -8.93 -5.47 11.39
CA LEU A 266 -7.87 -4.53 11.77
C LEU A 266 -7.56 -4.56 13.28
N PRO A 267 -8.55 -4.40 14.18
CA PRO A 267 -8.33 -4.59 15.61
C PRO A 267 -7.78 -5.97 15.98
N ALA A 268 -8.16 -7.05 15.27
CA ALA A 268 -7.62 -8.38 15.52
C ALA A 268 -6.10 -8.44 15.28
N TYR A 269 -5.60 -7.86 14.18
CA TYR A 269 -4.16 -7.74 13.96
C TYR A 269 -3.47 -6.90 15.02
N ILE A 270 -4.04 -5.75 15.37
CA ILE A 270 -3.45 -4.85 16.38
C ILE A 270 -3.40 -5.53 17.75
N HIS A 271 -4.45 -6.23 18.16
CA HIS A 271 -4.47 -6.97 19.42
C HIS A 271 -3.40 -8.08 19.43
N LYS A 272 -3.25 -8.83 18.34
CA LYS A 272 -2.21 -9.86 18.23
C LYS A 272 -0.82 -9.26 18.35
N ALA A 273 -0.53 -8.19 17.60
CA ALA A 273 0.77 -7.52 17.66
C ALA A 273 1.05 -6.94 19.05
N SER A 274 0.06 -6.27 19.64
CA SER A 274 0.17 -5.69 20.99
C SER A 274 0.42 -6.76 22.05
N ASN A 275 -0.27 -7.90 21.99
CA ASN A 275 -0.11 -8.99 22.95
C ASN A 275 1.26 -9.67 22.84
N ALA A 276 1.82 -9.72 21.63
CA ALA A 276 3.16 -10.24 21.37
C ALA A 276 4.28 -9.21 21.60
N GLY A 277 3.95 -7.94 21.91
CA GLY A 277 4.94 -6.87 22.05
C GLY A 277 5.61 -6.48 20.73
N LEU A 278 5.00 -6.80 19.59
CA LEU A 278 5.56 -6.56 18.26
C LEU A 278 5.30 -5.12 17.79
N PRO A 279 6.28 -4.48 17.14
CA PRO A 279 6.04 -3.20 16.48
C PRO A 279 5.09 -3.40 15.28
N ALA A 280 4.12 -2.49 15.17
CA ALA A 280 3.22 -2.40 14.03
C ALA A 280 3.41 -1.04 13.34
N LEU A 281 3.81 -1.05 12.06
CA LEU A 281 4.02 0.16 11.27
C LEU A 281 2.82 0.43 10.37
N TRP A 282 2.35 1.67 10.40
CA TRP A 282 1.20 2.13 9.64
C TRP A 282 1.56 2.44 8.19
N LEU A 283 0.75 1.94 7.26
CA LEU A 283 0.75 2.31 5.84
C LEU A 283 -0.50 3.15 5.52
N PRO A 284 -0.45 4.03 4.50
CA PRO A 284 -1.63 4.75 4.04
C PRO A 284 -2.80 3.79 3.75
N PRO A 285 -4.04 4.13 4.14
CA PRO A 285 -5.21 3.31 3.82
C PRO A 285 -5.40 3.18 2.30
N ILE A 286 -5.72 1.99 1.85
CA ILE A 286 -5.97 1.69 0.43
C ILE A 286 -7.34 1.04 0.35
N PRO A 287 -8.33 1.66 -0.33
CA PRO A 287 -9.66 1.09 -0.39
C PRO A 287 -9.74 -0.03 -1.43
N ASP A 288 -10.40 -1.12 -1.04
CA ASP A 288 -10.81 -2.20 -1.93
C ASP A 288 -12.21 -1.95 -2.49
N VAL A 289 -12.71 -2.85 -3.34
CA VAL A 289 -14.03 -2.74 -3.98
C VAL A 289 -14.90 -3.94 -3.67
N ASP A 290 -15.69 -3.91 -2.59
CA ASP A 290 -16.54 -5.03 -2.20
C ASP A 290 -18.03 -4.74 -2.33
N THR A 291 -18.45 -3.51 -2.03
CA THR A 291 -19.83 -3.04 -2.07
C THR A 291 -20.08 -2.06 -3.21
N MET A 292 -21.35 -1.75 -3.46
CA MET A 292 -21.67 -0.65 -4.37
C MET A 292 -21.15 0.71 -3.88
N ALA A 293 -21.08 0.93 -2.55
CA ALA A 293 -20.52 2.16 -2.00
C ALA A 293 -19.02 2.25 -2.33
N ASP A 294 -18.28 1.16 -2.17
CA ASP A 294 -16.85 1.07 -2.50
C ASP A 294 -16.62 1.23 -4.00
N PHE A 295 -17.48 0.64 -4.82
CA PHE A 295 -17.45 0.80 -6.28
C PHE A 295 -17.57 2.28 -6.65
N PHE A 296 -18.59 2.98 -6.12
CA PHE A 296 -18.76 4.40 -6.41
C PHE A 296 -17.61 5.25 -5.88
N HIS A 297 -17.07 4.92 -4.71
CA HIS A 297 -15.87 5.58 -4.20
C HIS A 297 -14.68 5.38 -5.16
N ASN A 298 -14.42 4.14 -5.58
CA ASN A 298 -13.32 3.82 -6.48
C ASN A 298 -13.49 4.41 -7.89
N VAL A 299 -14.71 4.60 -8.40
CA VAL A 299 -14.93 5.36 -9.65
C VAL A 299 -14.31 6.75 -9.55
N THR A 300 -14.45 7.43 -8.41
CA THR A 300 -13.86 8.77 -8.21
C THR A 300 -12.34 8.73 -8.08
N LEU A 301 -11.80 7.73 -7.38
CA LEU A 301 -10.35 7.56 -7.18
C LEU A 301 -9.63 7.20 -8.48
N VAL A 302 -10.16 6.21 -9.20
CA VAL A 302 -9.60 5.75 -10.49
C VAL A 302 -9.57 6.88 -11.51
N HIS A 303 -10.64 7.69 -11.59
CA HIS A 303 -10.66 8.84 -12.48
C HIS A 303 -9.59 9.88 -12.10
N ALA A 304 -9.42 10.16 -10.81
CA ALA A 304 -8.38 11.07 -10.33
C ALA A 304 -6.97 10.52 -10.62
N LEU A 305 -6.71 9.25 -10.35
CA LEU A 305 -5.43 8.59 -10.65
C LEU A 305 -5.09 8.64 -12.13
N ALA A 306 -6.06 8.32 -13.00
CA ALA A 306 -5.88 8.37 -14.45
C ALA A 306 -5.57 9.81 -14.94
N TYR A 307 -6.20 10.82 -14.34
CA TYR A 307 -5.90 12.22 -14.66
C TYR A 307 -4.51 12.65 -14.17
N CYS A 308 -4.17 12.33 -12.92
CA CYS A 308 -2.89 12.71 -12.32
C CYS A 308 -1.67 12.00 -12.93
N ALA A 309 -1.86 10.82 -13.55
CA ALA A 309 -0.79 10.12 -14.26
C ALA A 309 -0.15 10.93 -15.40
N GLY A 310 -0.80 11.98 -15.88
CA GLY A 310 -0.20 12.92 -16.85
C GLY A 310 0.85 13.87 -16.25
N SER A 311 0.99 13.92 -14.91
CA SER A 311 1.87 14.87 -14.21
C SER A 311 2.61 14.28 -13.01
N ASP A 312 2.34 13.02 -12.66
CA ASP A 312 2.93 12.34 -11.51
C ASP A 312 3.36 10.90 -11.86
N ASP A 313 4.23 10.31 -11.04
CA ASP A 313 4.75 8.94 -11.17
C ASP A 313 3.71 7.88 -10.76
N ILE A 314 2.57 7.88 -11.45
CA ILE A 314 1.44 6.98 -11.22
C ILE A 314 1.38 5.98 -12.38
N CYS A 315 1.30 4.69 -12.05
CA CYS A 315 0.81 3.67 -12.98
C CYS A 315 -0.70 3.58 -12.75
N PRO A 316 -1.54 4.17 -13.62
CA PRO A 316 -2.96 4.20 -13.35
C PRO A 316 -3.61 2.85 -13.77
N PRO A 317 -4.75 2.50 -13.15
CA PRO A 317 -5.46 1.26 -13.43
C PRO A 317 -6.25 1.36 -14.75
N TRP A 318 -5.53 1.28 -15.88
CA TRP A 318 -6.06 1.58 -17.21
C TRP A 318 -7.25 0.69 -17.60
N ARG A 319 -7.25 -0.60 -17.24
CA ARG A 319 -8.34 -1.52 -17.61
C ARG A 319 -9.58 -1.21 -16.81
N THR A 320 -9.44 -0.94 -15.52
CA THR A 320 -10.54 -0.58 -14.63
C THR A 320 -11.12 0.78 -15.03
N ALA A 321 -10.27 1.78 -15.30
CA ALA A 321 -10.70 3.08 -15.80
C ALA A 321 -11.49 2.97 -17.12
N LYS A 322 -11.00 2.13 -18.05
CA LYS A 322 -11.70 1.84 -19.31
C LYS A 322 -13.04 1.17 -19.07
N ALA A 323 -13.09 0.13 -18.23
CA ALA A 323 -14.32 -0.59 -17.91
C ALA A 323 -15.38 0.34 -17.28
N PHE A 324 -14.97 1.22 -16.36
CA PHE A 324 -15.87 2.25 -15.80
C PHE A 324 -16.42 3.16 -16.89
N ALA A 325 -15.57 3.63 -17.81
CA ALA A 325 -16.00 4.49 -18.92
C ALA A 325 -16.96 3.80 -19.89
N GLU A 326 -16.75 2.52 -20.18
CA GLU A 326 -17.62 1.70 -21.04
C GLU A 326 -18.99 1.43 -20.40
N LEU A 327 -19.02 1.26 -19.07
CA LEU A 327 -20.25 1.15 -18.28
C LEU A 327 -20.95 2.50 -18.03
N GLY A 328 -20.35 3.61 -18.45
CA GLY A 328 -20.91 4.96 -18.29
C GLY A 328 -20.61 5.65 -16.95
N PHE A 329 -19.76 5.07 -16.09
CA PHE A 329 -19.35 5.65 -14.81
C PHE A 329 -18.14 6.57 -14.98
N ARG A 330 -18.38 7.77 -15.51
CA ARG A 330 -17.35 8.83 -15.62
C ARG A 330 -17.33 9.80 -14.44
N GLU A 331 -18.43 9.85 -13.71
CA GLU A 331 -18.62 10.76 -12.60
C GLU A 331 -19.65 10.13 -11.64
N VAL A 332 -19.38 10.26 -10.35
CA VAL A 332 -20.35 9.92 -9.30
C VAL A 332 -20.86 11.22 -8.71
N ARG A 333 -22.17 11.41 -8.75
CA ARG A 333 -22.85 12.58 -8.20
C ARG A 333 -23.77 12.15 -7.08
N VAL A 334 -23.64 12.81 -5.94
CA VAL A 334 -24.65 12.78 -4.89
C VAL A 334 -25.57 13.99 -5.06
N ALA A 335 -26.84 13.85 -4.71
CA ALA A 335 -27.74 15.00 -4.68
C ALA A 335 -27.15 16.07 -3.76
N PRO A 336 -27.24 17.37 -4.11
CA PRO A 336 -26.87 18.44 -3.19
C PRO A 336 -27.55 18.22 -1.84
N ASN A 337 -26.79 18.21 -0.76
CA ASN A 337 -27.33 17.92 0.57
C ASN A 337 -28.33 19.01 0.99
N ASP A 338 -29.57 18.63 1.30
CA ASP A 338 -30.60 19.53 1.83
C ASP A 338 -30.28 20.05 3.23
N LEU A 339 -29.42 19.35 3.98
CA LEU A 339 -28.96 19.80 5.30
C LEU A 339 -28.14 21.09 5.24
N ARG A 340 -27.73 21.54 4.03
CA ARG A 340 -27.02 22.80 3.74
C ARG A 340 -26.37 23.36 4.99
N ASP A 341 -25.38 22.66 5.56
CA ASP A 341 -24.68 23.17 6.75
C ASP A 341 -23.94 24.41 6.26
N PRO A 342 -24.52 25.61 6.44
CA PRO A 342 -23.99 26.78 5.82
C PRO A 342 -22.83 27.11 6.75
N ARG A 343 -21.63 26.75 6.33
CA ARG A 343 -20.40 27.14 7.05
C ARG A 343 -20.15 28.65 6.97
N ASN A 344 -21.15 29.44 6.60
CA ASN A 344 -21.13 30.91 6.59
C ASN A 344 -20.98 31.50 8.00
N HIS A 345 -21.19 30.70 9.06
CA HIS A 345 -20.99 31.09 10.46
C HIS A 345 -19.73 30.46 11.10
N ILE A 346 -18.82 29.86 10.31
CA ILE A 346 -17.62 29.19 10.86
C ILE A 346 -16.72 30.12 11.70
N ASP A 347 -16.72 31.42 11.38
CA ASP A 347 -15.97 32.45 12.09
C ASP A 347 -16.80 33.16 13.19
N THR A 348 -18.07 32.79 13.38
CA THR A 348 -18.93 33.40 14.40
C THR A 348 -18.83 32.59 15.69
N PRO A 349 -18.50 33.20 16.84
CA PRO A 349 -18.45 32.50 18.12
C PRO A 349 -19.80 31.84 18.42
N GLN A 350 -19.79 30.53 18.67
CA GLN A 350 -20.97 29.79 19.09
C GLN A 350 -21.37 30.27 20.50
N GLN A 351 -22.61 30.72 20.67
CA GLN A 351 -23.17 31.12 21.97
C GLN A 351 -23.50 29.91 22.83
#